data_AF-A0A0Q3KRY1-F1
#
_entry.id   AF-A0A0Q3KRY1-F1
#
_cell.length_a   1.000
_cell.length_b   1.000
_cell.length_c   1.000
_cell.angle_alpha   90.00
_cell.angle_beta   90.00
_cell.angle_gamma   90.00
#
_symmetry.space_group_name_H-M   'P 1'
#
loop_
_entity.id
_entity.type
_entity.pdbx_description
1 polymer ?
#
loop_
_entity_poly.entity_id
_entity_poly.type
_entity_poly.pdbx_seq_one_letter_code
_entity_poly.pdbx_strand_id
1 'polypeptide(L)'
;MCPRLAGAVMPSFASPLDTPFSILPQTVLLLPAQAPTASMEPAPLSSLQEDGEPEESPSSPSPSAFSADAVPPRPATHRSLHKYEPLDWSAYFDEERPVVIPDTEDVFNVYMAGSEGPVVFCLHGGGYSGLSFALAANRIKEKSHVVAMDLRGHGKSTTSDDLDLSIETLTNDVISVIRTMYGDSTPAIILVGHSMGGSVAVHVAARKVFRNLHGLVVVDVVEGTAMASLVHMQKILANRAHHFPNIEKAIEWSVKGGSLRNIESARISVPPTLKYDESRECYTYRTPLEKTEKYWKGWYEGLSDKFLSCPVQKILLLAGTDRLDRALTIGQMQGKFQMVVVRHTGHAIQEDVPEEFASHILTFISRNKIGPNGVEIPGLAKTWQH
;
A
#
# COMPACT_ATOMS: atom_id res chain seq x y z
N MET A 1 -61.40 -16.85 5.60
CA MET A 1 -62.43 -17.17 4.59
C MET A 1 -62.13 -16.39 3.33
N CYS A 2 -62.01 -17.11 2.21
CA CYS A 2 -61.91 -16.59 0.84
C CYS A 2 -63.29 -16.06 0.38
N PRO A 3 -63.36 -15.30 -0.73
CA PRO A 3 -63.66 -15.99 -1.99
C PRO A 3 -62.85 -15.52 -3.21
N ARG A 4 -62.70 -16.47 -4.14
CA ARG A 4 -62.18 -16.39 -5.51
C ARG A 4 -63.33 -16.27 -6.53
N LEU A 5 -63.03 -15.70 -7.71
CA LEU A 5 -63.28 -16.22 -9.09
C LEU A 5 -63.07 -15.04 -10.08
N ALA A 6 -62.03 -15.05 -10.95
CA ALA A 6 -61.97 -15.57 -12.33
C ALA A 6 -62.87 -14.80 -13.32
N GLY A 7 -62.50 -14.38 -14.53
CA GLY A 7 -61.30 -14.47 -15.38
C GLY A 7 -61.67 -13.96 -16.79
N ALA A 8 -60.73 -13.42 -17.57
CA ALA A 8 -60.86 -13.22 -19.02
C ALA A 8 -59.47 -13.11 -19.68
N VAL A 9 -59.36 -13.58 -20.92
CA VAL A 9 -58.17 -14.14 -21.59
C VAL A 9 -57.92 -13.43 -22.95
N MET A 10 -56.65 -13.01 -23.19
CA MET A 10 -55.89 -12.85 -24.47
C MET A 10 -56.33 -11.80 -25.52
N PRO A 11 -55.47 -11.40 -26.52
CA PRO A 11 -54.16 -11.92 -26.99
C PRO A 11 -53.00 -10.89 -27.08
N SER A 12 -51.74 -11.28 -26.88
CA SER A 12 -50.72 -11.75 -27.86
C SER A 12 -50.42 -10.81 -29.05
N PHE A 13 -49.24 -10.17 -29.00
CA PHE A 13 -48.45 -9.80 -30.16
C PHE A 13 -46.97 -10.16 -29.88
N ALA A 14 -46.49 -11.20 -30.57
CA ALA A 14 -45.07 -11.43 -30.88
C ALA A 14 -44.75 -10.63 -32.17
N SER A 15 -43.56 -10.08 -32.42
CA SER A 15 -42.25 -10.71 -32.65
C SER A 15 -41.25 -9.56 -33.00
N PRO A 16 -40.03 -9.83 -33.51
CA PRO A 16 -38.88 -10.52 -32.91
C PRO A 16 -37.64 -9.59 -32.89
N LEU A 17 -36.58 -9.95 -32.17
CA LEU A 17 -35.16 -9.75 -32.54
C LEU A 17 -34.27 -10.23 -31.38
N ASP A 18 -34.09 -11.55 -31.34
CA ASP A 18 -32.99 -12.17 -30.61
C ASP A 18 -31.76 -12.18 -31.53
N THR A 19 -30.73 -11.43 -31.16
CA THR A 19 -29.34 -11.67 -31.58
C THR A 19 -28.45 -11.51 -30.34
N PRO A 20 -27.74 -12.54 -29.88
CA PRO A 20 -26.76 -12.38 -28.83
C PRO A 20 -25.45 -11.86 -29.45
N PHE A 21 -25.11 -10.60 -29.19
CA PHE A 21 -23.77 -10.07 -29.43
C PHE A 21 -22.81 -10.71 -28.43
N SER A 22 -22.03 -11.67 -28.91
CA SER A 22 -20.80 -12.14 -28.29
C SER A 22 -19.78 -11.01 -28.30
N ILE A 23 -19.45 -10.48 -27.11
CA ILE A 23 -18.30 -9.58 -26.93
C ILE A 23 -17.31 -10.31 -26.02
N LEU A 24 -16.26 -10.86 -26.65
CA LEU A 24 -15.08 -11.42 -26.01
C LEU A 24 -14.36 -10.33 -25.19
N PRO A 25 -13.83 -10.62 -24.00
CA PRO A 25 -12.91 -9.71 -23.31
C PRO A 25 -11.58 -9.69 -24.08
N GLN A 26 -11.24 -8.52 -24.64
CA GLN A 26 -9.94 -8.28 -25.26
C GLN A 26 -8.85 -8.43 -24.20
N THR A 27 -8.09 -9.51 -24.32
CA THR A 27 -6.81 -9.71 -23.64
C THR A 27 -5.82 -8.70 -24.23
N VAL A 28 -5.33 -7.78 -23.39
CA VAL A 28 -4.23 -6.88 -23.76
C VAL A 28 -2.95 -7.71 -23.85
N LEU A 29 -2.61 -8.11 -25.08
CA LEU A 29 -1.31 -8.63 -25.45
C LEU A 29 -0.31 -7.46 -25.44
N LEU A 30 0.62 -7.46 -24.48
CA LEU A 30 1.85 -6.67 -24.59
C LEU A 30 2.71 -7.27 -25.72
N LEU A 31 2.85 -6.52 -26.82
CA LEU A 31 3.94 -6.70 -27.79
C LEU A 31 5.06 -5.69 -27.48
N PRO A 32 6.33 -6.07 -27.65
CA PRO A 32 7.48 -5.24 -27.28
C PRO A 32 7.71 -4.10 -28.27
N ALA A 33 8.06 -2.93 -27.73
CA ALA A 33 8.38 -1.73 -28.50
C ALA A 33 9.64 -1.92 -29.35
N GLN A 34 9.53 -1.59 -30.65
CA GLN A 34 10.64 -1.44 -31.58
C GLN A 34 11.45 -0.17 -31.27
N ALA A 35 12.77 -0.29 -31.39
CA ALA A 35 13.72 0.82 -31.26
C ALA A 35 13.62 1.76 -32.49
N PRO A 36 13.71 3.09 -32.32
CA PRO A 36 13.76 4.01 -33.45
C PRO A 36 15.17 4.06 -34.05
N THR A 37 15.22 3.85 -35.35
CA THR A 37 16.32 4.22 -36.26
C THR A 37 16.29 5.73 -36.49
N ALA A 38 17.43 6.39 -36.37
CA ALA A 38 17.59 7.79 -36.78
C ALA A 38 18.78 7.92 -37.74
N SER A 39 18.47 8.49 -38.89
CA SER A 39 19.31 8.80 -40.04
C SER A 39 20.18 10.05 -39.84
N MET A 40 21.38 10.03 -40.45
CA MET A 40 22.31 11.15 -40.61
C MET A 40 21.78 12.25 -41.55
N GLU A 41 22.23 13.50 -41.36
CA GLU A 41 22.87 14.37 -42.38
C GLU A 41 23.57 15.61 -41.72
N PRO A 42 24.52 16.32 -42.41
CA PRO A 42 25.70 16.93 -41.76
C PRO A 42 25.91 18.46 -41.91
N ALA A 43 26.92 18.97 -41.17
CA ALA A 43 27.82 20.14 -41.40
C ALA A 43 27.25 21.58 -41.19
N PRO A 44 28.08 22.65 -40.97
CA PRO A 44 29.52 22.80 -41.28
C PRO A 44 30.45 23.49 -40.25
N LEU A 45 31.75 23.49 -40.61
CA LEU A 45 32.94 24.05 -39.97
C LEU A 45 33.00 25.60 -39.89
N SER A 46 33.64 26.08 -38.81
CA SER A 46 34.51 27.27 -38.74
C SER A 46 35.26 27.19 -37.38
N SER A 47 36.51 27.53 -37.15
CA SER A 47 37.60 28.16 -37.92
C SER A 47 38.89 27.96 -37.11
N LEU A 48 40.01 27.96 -37.83
CA LEU A 48 41.39 27.70 -37.42
C LEU A 48 41.95 28.64 -36.33
N GLN A 49 42.89 28.13 -35.54
CA GLN A 49 44.08 28.88 -35.09
C GLN A 49 45.24 27.89 -34.91
N GLU A 50 46.24 28.04 -35.78
CA GLU A 50 47.59 27.46 -35.68
C GLU A 50 48.43 28.30 -34.72
N ASP A 51 49.35 27.66 -33.98
CA ASP A 51 50.73 28.15 -33.81
C ASP A 51 51.60 27.11 -33.09
N GLY A 52 52.73 26.73 -33.71
CA GLY A 52 53.96 26.31 -33.02
C GLY A 52 54.40 24.85 -33.13
N GLU A 53 55.33 24.57 -34.06
CA GLU A 53 56.27 23.43 -34.08
C GLU A 53 57.72 24.01 -34.17
N PRO A 54 58.84 23.23 -34.03
CA PRO A 54 58.99 21.78 -33.86
C PRO A 54 60.02 21.34 -32.78
N GLU A 55 60.04 20.05 -32.41
CA GLU A 55 61.30 19.28 -32.26
C GLU A 55 61.03 17.77 -32.49
N GLU A 56 61.87 17.15 -33.32
CA GLU A 56 61.77 15.77 -33.82
C GLU A 56 62.37 14.72 -32.87
N SER A 57 61.72 13.54 -32.78
CA SER A 57 62.29 12.16 -32.86
C SER A 57 61.49 11.14 -32.01
N PRO A 58 61.63 9.81 -32.24
CA PRO A 58 61.42 9.05 -33.47
C PRO A 58 60.18 8.13 -33.37
N SER A 59 59.75 7.65 -34.53
CA SER A 59 58.60 6.79 -34.82
C SER A 59 58.36 5.59 -33.88
N SER A 60 57.15 5.50 -33.34
CA SER A 60 56.52 4.24 -32.89
C SER A 60 55.16 4.09 -33.60
N PRO A 61 54.73 2.88 -33.98
CA PRO A 61 53.53 2.70 -34.78
C PRO A 61 52.29 3.03 -33.93
N SER A 62 51.44 3.91 -34.43
CA SER A 62 50.14 4.19 -33.82
C SER A 62 49.25 2.94 -33.93
N PRO A 63 48.61 2.48 -32.84
CA PRO A 63 47.68 1.36 -32.92
C PRO A 63 46.45 1.80 -33.69
N SER A 64 46.04 0.97 -34.64
CA SER A 64 44.81 1.13 -35.43
C SER A 64 43.60 1.36 -34.52
N ALA A 65 42.75 2.34 -34.87
CA ALA A 65 41.50 2.66 -34.18
C ALA A 65 40.43 1.53 -34.24
N PHE A 66 40.79 0.36 -34.78
CA PHE A 66 39.93 -0.80 -34.94
C PHE A 66 40.42 -2.05 -34.18
N SER A 67 41.39 -1.92 -33.26
CA SER A 67 41.77 -3.03 -32.37
C SER A 67 40.73 -3.24 -31.26
N ALA A 68 40.37 -4.51 -30.99
CA ALA A 68 39.42 -4.90 -29.95
C ALA A 68 39.84 -4.48 -28.52
N ASP A 69 41.12 -4.16 -28.33
CA ASP A 69 41.69 -3.69 -27.06
C ASP A 69 41.65 -2.16 -26.88
N ALA A 70 41.07 -1.41 -27.84
CA ALA A 70 40.94 0.06 -27.77
C ALA A 70 39.65 0.54 -27.08
N VAL A 71 38.94 -0.35 -26.36
CA VAL A 71 37.80 0.05 -25.53
C VAL A 71 38.33 0.39 -24.14
N PRO A 72 38.37 1.68 -23.72
CA PRO A 72 38.71 2.00 -22.34
C PRO A 72 37.71 1.30 -21.42
N PRO A 73 38.16 0.66 -20.32
CA PRO A 73 37.24 0.02 -19.39
C PRO A 73 36.28 1.10 -18.92
N ARG A 74 35.00 0.96 -19.29
CA ARG A 74 33.95 1.86 -18.83
C ARG A 74 34.03 1.80 -17.30
N PRO A 75 34.39 2.89 -16.60
CA PRO A 75 34.43 2.84 -15.15
C PRO A 75 33.05 2.41 -14.71
N ALA A 76 32.97 1.34 -13.91
CA ALA A 76 31.72 0.93 -13.30
C ALA A 76 31.15 2.18 -12.67
N THR A 77 30.00 2.64 -13.17
CA THR A 77 29.39 3.85 -12.66
C THR A 77 29.00 3.56 -11.22
N HIS A 78 29.85 3.93 -10.26
CA HIS A 78 29.59 3.87 -8.81
C HIS A 78 28.24 4.52 -8.44
N ARG A 79 27.66 5.30 -9.35
CA ARG A 79 26.33 5.90 -9.28
C ARG A 79 25.15 4.91 -9.25
N SER A 80 25.28 3.65 -9.69
CA SER A 80 24.12 2.74 -9.78
C SER A 80 23.81 1.95 -8.51
N LEU A 81 24.78 1.78 -7.59
CA LEU A 81 24.59 0.96 -6.38
C LEU A 81 23.81 1.69 -5.27
N HIS A 82 24.01 3.00 -5.10
CA HIS A 82 23.29 3.79 -4.09
C HIS A 82 21.80 4.01 -4.39
N LYS A 83 21.35 3.76 -5.63
CA LYS A 83 19.97 4.02 -6.03
C LYS A 83 18.95 3.19 -5.25
N TYR A 84 19.32 1.96 -4.90
CA TYR A 84 18.45 0.99 -4.23
C TYR A 84 18.96 0.63 -2.82
N GLU A 85 19.90 1.39 -2.29
CA GLU A 85 20.43 1.19 -0.93
C GLU A 85 19.32 1.41 0.11
N PRO A 86 19.14 0.53 1.11
CA PRO A 86 18.12 0.68 2.13
C PRO A 86 18.20 2.02 2.86
N LEU A 87 17.05 2.53 3.28
CA LEU A 87 16.95 3.72 4.15
C LEU A 87 16.46 3.29 5.53
N ASP A 88 16.97 3.96 6.57
CA ASP A 88 16.58 3.69 7.95
C ASP A 88 15.24 4.35 8.30
N TRP A 89 14.45 3.68 9.13
CA TRP A 89 13.13 4.15 9.54
C TRP A 89 13.19 5.43 10.39
N SER A 90 14.30 5.66 11.09
CA SER A 90 14.49 6.78 12.04
C SER A 90 14.47 8.16 11.39
N ALA A 91 14.59 8.23 10.06
CA ALA A 91 14.40 9.48 9.32
C ALA A 91 12.91 9.91 9.24
N TYR A 92 11.97 8.99 9.48
CA TYR A 92 10.54 9.20 9.23
C TYR A 92 9.70 9.05 10.50
N PHE A 93 10.03 8.08 11.35
CA PHE A 93 9.42 7.90 12.67
C PHE A 93 10.37 8.36 13.78
N ASP A 94 9.77 8.81 14.89
CA ASP A 94 10.51 9.36 16.02
C ASP A 94 10.87 8.27 17.04
N GLU A 95 10.08 7.18 17.09
CA GLU A 95 10.29 6.05 17.99
C GLU A 95 9.88 4.72 17.31
N GLU A 96 10.64 3.66 17.57
CA GLU A 96 10.26 2.26 17.32
C GLU A 96 10.12 1.57 18.68
N ARG A 97 8.98 0.94 18.92
CA ARG A 97 8.67 0.35 20.23
C ARG A 97 8.05 -1.05 20.12
N PRO A 98 8.61 -2.05 20.81
CA PRO A 98 7.92 -3.32 21.01
C PRO A 98 6.80 -3.18 22.04
N VAL A 99 5.61 -3.66 21.71
CA VAL A 99 4.43 -3.73 22.58
C VAL A 99 4.21 -5.18 22.97
N VAL A 100 4.56 -5.51 24.22
CA VAL A 100 4.36 -6.85 24.80
C VAL A 100 2.92 -7.00 25.25
N ILE A 101 2.20 -8.00 24.73
CA ILE A 101 0.81 -8.23 25.11
C ILE A 101 0.75 -8.99 26.45
N PRO A 102 0.07 -8.44 27.48
CA PRO A 102 -0.05 -9.08 28.78
C PRO A 102 -0.59 -10.51 28.68
N ASP A 103 -0.08 -11.39 29.54
CA ASP A 103 -0.49 -12.80 29.66
C ASP A 103 -0.26 -13.66 28.39
N THR A 104 0.55 -13.18 27.45
CA THR A 104 0.94 -13.90 26.22
C THR A 104 2.43 -13.77 25.94
N GLU A 105 2.93 -14.54 24.98
CA GLU A 105 4.29 -14.40 24.44
C GLU A 105 4.32 -13.47 23.20
N ASP A 106 3.18 -12.89 22.82
CA ASP A 106 3.04 -12.10 21.62
C ASP A 106 3.62 -10.69 21.82
N VAL A 107 4.49 -10.27 20.90
CA VAL A 107 5.11 -8.94 20.87
C VAL A 107 4.87 -8.31 19.51
N PHE A 108 4.21 -7.15 19.51
CA PHE A 108 3.93 -6.39 18.29
C PHE A 108 4.82 -5.17 18.20
N ASN A 109 5.44 -4.97 17.05
CA ASN A 109 6.26 -3.79 16.82
C ASN A 109 5.39 -2.63 16.31
N VAL A 110 5.64 -1.43 16.84
CA VAL A 110 5.01 -0.20 16.35
C VAL A 110 6.05 0.88 16.08
N TYR A 111 5.83 1.63 15.01
CA TYR A 111 6.57 2.85 14.68
C TYR A 111 5.71 4.06 14.99
N MET A 112 6.25 5.04 15.70
CA MET A 112 5.51 6.18 16.22
C MET A 112 6.11 7.50 15.74
N ALA A 113 5.26 8.45 15.35
CA ALA A 113 5.70 9.76 14.89
C ALA A 113 4.72 10.87 15.30
N GLY A 114 5.24 12.03 15.71
CA GLY A 114 4.44 13.14 16.23
C GLY A 114 3.85 12.84 17.61
N SER A 115 3.37 13.86 18.31
CA SER A 115 2.87 13.73 19.68
C SER A 115 1.59 14.51 19.95
N GLU A 116 1.10 15.26 18.96
CA GLU A 116 -0.09 16.12 19.08
C GLU A 116 -1.24 15.61 18.22
N GLY A 117 -2.46 16.07 18.49
CA GLY A 117 -3.65 15.73 17.69
C GLY A 117 -4.16 14.30 17.92
N PRO A 118 -5.12 13.83 17.10
CA PRO A 118 -5.63 12.47 17.20
C PRO A 118 -4.57 11.45 16.76
N VAL A 119 -4.77 10.20 17.20
CA VAL A 119 -3.95 9.06 16.78
C VAL A 119 -4.43 8.55 15.42
N VAL A 120 -3.53 8.55 14.45
CA VAL A 120 -3.68 7.89 13.16
C VAL A 120 -3.00 6.52 13.27
N PHE A 121 -3.81 5.49 13.51
CA PHE A 121 -3.34 4.12 13.72
C PHE A 121 -3.38 3.34 12.40
N CYS A 122 -2.21 3.08 11.84
CA CYS A 122 -2.01 2.55 10.50
C CYS A 122 -1.77 1.02 10.49
N LEU A 123 -2.52 0.32 9.64
CA LEU A 123 -2.48 -1.14 9.43
C LEU A 123 -2.12 -1.43 7.96
N HIS A 124 -1.03 -2.15 7.74
CA HIS A 124 -0.51 -2.44 6.40
C HIS A 124 -1.21 -3.62 5.70
N GLY A 125 -0.97 -3.78 4.40
CA GLY A 125 -1.47 -4.91 3.60
C GLY A 125 -0.73 -6.22 3.86
N GLY A 126 -1.24 -7.33 3.33
CA GLY A 126 -0.58 -8.64 3.46
C GLY A 126 0.78 -8.65 2.76
N GLY A 127 1.82 -9.08 3.46
CA GLY A 127 3.22 -9.13 2.98
C GLY A 127 3.98 -7.81 3.11
N TYR A 128 3.35 -6.78 3.67
CA TYR A 128 3.96 -5.47 3.94
C TYR A 128 4.40 -5.36 5.41
N SER A 129 4.72 -4.15 5.88
CA SER A 129 5.00 -3.83 7.29
C SER A 129 4.50 -2.42 7.62
N GLY A 130 4.58 -2.01 8.89
CA GLY A 130 4.29 -0.65 9.33
C GLY A 130 5.11 0.42 8.59
N LEU A 131 6.29 0.05 8.08
CA LEU A 131 7.14 0.95 7.30
C LEU A 131 6.58 1.32 5.92
N SER A 132 5.53 0.64 5.43
CA SER A 132 4.75 1.10 4.27
C SER A 132 4.08 2.46 4.48
N PHE A 133 3.97 2.94 5.72
CA PHE A 133 3.45 4.26 6.02
C PHE A 133 4.54 5.31 6.27
N ALA A 134 5.83 4.98 6.19
CA ALA A 134 6.93 5.86 6.62
C ALA A 134 6.87 7.26 6.00
N LEU A 135 6.79 7.34 4.68
CA LEU A 135 6.76 8.64 3.98
C LEU A 135 5.51 9.46 4.33
N ALA A 136 4.34 8.80 4.41
CA ALA A 136 3.10 9.45 4.79
C ALA A 136 3.11 9.91 6.27
N ALA A 137 3.67 9.08 7.16
CA ALA A 137 3.77 9.36 8.58
C ALA A 137 4.60 10.62 8.84
N ASN A 138 5.70 10.81 8.09
CA ASN A 138 6.54 12.00 8.19
C ASN A 138 5.81 13.31 7.87
N ARG A 139 4.71 13.26 7.11
CA ARG A 139 3.85 14.41 6.82
C ARG A 139 2.69 14.55 7.80
N ILE A 140 2.07 13.43 8.16
CA ILE A 140 0.95 13.42 9.10
C ILE A 140 1.40 13.86 10.50
N LYS A 141 2.64 13.53 10.89
CA LYS A 141 3.19 13.84 12.22
C LYS A 141 3.25 15.32 12.58
N GLU A 142 3.17 16.20 11.59
CA GLU A 142 3.11 17.65 11.80
C GLU A 142 1.84 18.10 12.54
N LYS A 143 0.76 17.30 12.52
CA LYS A 143 -0.55 17.67 13.09
C LYS A 143 -1.28 16.54 13.81
N SER A 144 -0.73 15.33 13.81
CA SER A 144 -1.38 14.15 14.36
C SER A 144 -0.34 13.15 14.86
N HIS A 145 -0.70 12.34 15.83
CA HIS A 145 0.17 11.28 16.32
C HIS A 145 -0.01 10.04 15.45
N VAL A 146 1.04 9.57 14.78
CA VAL A 146 0.98 8.38 13.91
C VAL A 146 1.50 7.17 14.67
N VAL A 147 0.79 6.06 14.55
CA VAL A 147 1.23 4.75 15.03
C VAL A 147 1.08 3.76 13.87
N ALA A 148 2.18 3.27 13.31
CA ALA A 148 2.18 2.24 12.29
C ALA A 148 2.57 0.90 12.88
N MET A 149 1.64 -0.05 12.89
CA MET A 149 1.81 -1.35 13.52
C MET A 149 2.27 -2.39 12.50
N ASP A 150 3.25 -3.20 12.89
CA ASP A 150 3.54 -4.48 12.22
C ASP A 150 2.52 -5.53 12.67
N LEU A 151 1.70 -6.02 11.74
CA LEU A 151 0.71 -7.07 12.03
C LEU A 151 1.38 -8.43 12.30
N ARG A 152 0.63 -9.36 12.89
CA ARG A 152 1.07 -10.75 13.14
C ARG A 152 1.77 -11.36 11.93
N GLY A 153 2.93 -12.00 12.15
CA GLY A 153 3.71 -12.60 11.07
C GLY A 153 4.39 -11.60 10.11
N HIS A 154 4.32 -10.29 10.35
CA HIS A 154 4.91 -9.23 9.52
C HIS A 154 5.90 -8.34 10.28
N GLY A 155 6.78 -7.65 9.53
CA GLY A 155 7.74 -6.66 10.05
C GLY A 155 8.65 -7.19 11.15
N LYS A 156 8.60 -6.62 12.35
CA LYS A 156 9.35 -7.12 13.52
C LYS A 156 8.47 -7.79 14.59
N SER A 157 7.16 -7.91 14.35
CA SER A 157 6.24 -8.57 15.28
C SER A 157 6.48 -10.07 15.35
N THR A 158 6.46 -10.63 16.56
CA THR A 158 6.65 -12.06 16.84
C THR A 158 5.50 -12.56 17.69
N THR A 159 4.86 -13.64 17.25
CA THR A 159 3.73 -14.23 17.97
C THR A 159 3.89 -15.73 18.15
N SER A 160 3.10 -16.30 19.04
CA SER A 160 2.98 -17.74 19.30
C SER A 160 2.64 -18.57 18.05
N ASP A 161 1.83 -18.03 17.14
CA ASP A 161 1.56 -18.59 15.82
C ASP A 161 1.47 -17.47 14.77
N ASP A 162 2.57 -17.22 14.07
CA ASP A 162 2.67 -16.20 13.02
C ASP A 162 1.87 -16.55 11.75
N LEU A 163 1.38 -17.78 11.60
CA LEU A 163 0.62 -18.21 10.42
C LEU A 163 -0.88 -18.13 10.64
N ASP A 164 -1.37 -17.96 11.86
CA ASP A 164 -2.79 -17.74 12.12
C ASP A 164 -3.23 -16.32 11.78
N LEU A 165 -3.34 -16.03 10.49
CA LEU A 165 -3.83 -14.76 9.96
C LEU A 165 -5.35 -14.77 9.77
N SER A 166 -6.11 -15.46 10.65
CA SER A 166 -7.57 -15.34 10.64
C SER A 166 -8.01 -13.91 10.91
N ILE A 167 -9.15 -13.49 10.36
CA ILE A 167 -9.61 -12.10 10.57
C ILE A 167 -9.93 -11.85 12.05
N GLU A 168 -10.39 -12.87 12.76
CA GLU A 168 -10.63 -12.84 14.21
C GLU A 168 -9.34 -12.58 14.99
N THR A 169 -8.28 -13.34 14.72
CA THR A 169 -6.99 -13.21 15.39
C THR A 169 -6.38 -11.83 15.12
N LEU A 170 -6.30 -11.42 13.85
CA LEU A 170 -5.77 -10.10 13.48
C LEU A 170 -6.56 -8.94 14.12
N THR A 171 -7.88 -9.07 14.20
CA THR A 171 -8.74 -8.07 14.87
C THR A 171 -8.44 -8.00 16.37
N ASN A 172 -8.28 -9.14 17.02
CA ASN A 172 -7.98 -9.22 18.44
C ASN A 172 -6.58 -8.66 18.75
N ASP A 173 -5.59 -8.94 17.90
CA ASP A 173 -4.23 -8.42 18.03
C ASP A 173 -4.22 -6.89 18.05
N VAL A 174 -4.88 -6.25 17.07
CA VAL A 174 -4.97 -4.77 17.01
C VAL A 174 -5.68 -4.21 18.24
N ILE A 175 -6.76 -4.86 18.69
CA ILE A 175 -7.47 -4.43 19.90
C ILE A 175 -6.56 -4.53 21.14
N SER A 176 -5.83 -5.62 21.27
CA SER A 176 -4.88 -5.85 22.37
C SER A 176 -3.75 -4.83 22.35
N VAL A 177 -3.15 -4.55 21.19
CA VAL A 177 -2.10 -3.54 21.05
C VAL A 177 -2.59 -2.15 21.47
N ILE A 178 -3.74 -1.69 20.95
CA ILE A 178 -4.30 -0.39 21.31
C ILE A 178 -4.59 -0.30 22.81
N ARG A 179 -5.15 -1.36 23.41
CA ARG A 179 -5.42 -1.42 24.85
C ARG A 179 -4.14 -1.41 25.69
N THR A 180 -3.12 -2.14 25.28
CA THR A 180 -1.81 -2.15 25.98
C THR A 180 -1.14 -0.79 25.90
N MET A 181 -1.23 -0.11 24.75
CA MET A 181 -0.59 1.20 24.57
C MET A 181 -1.26 2.32 25.37
N TYR A 182 -2.60 2.33 25.48
CA TYR A 182 -3.34 3.48 26.00
C TYR A 182 -4.22 3.20 27.23
N GLY A 183 -4.43 1.92 27.59
CA GLY A 183 -5.34 1.52 28.66
C GLY A 183 -6.73 2.11 28.50
N ASP A 184 -7.31 2.56 29.62
CA ASP A 184 -8.63 3.20 29.65
C ASP A 184 -8.63 4.65 29.13
N SER A 185 -7.45 5.28 29.05
CA SER A 185 -7.29 6.67 28.59
C SER A 185 -6.98 6.73 27.10
N THR A 186 -7.79 6.02 26.29
CA THR A 186 -7.60 5.97 24.84
C THR A 186 -7.82 7.36 24.22
N PRO A 187 -6.84 7.95 23.52
CA PRO A 187 -7.03 9.20 22.79
C PRO A 187 -8.02 9.01 21.63
N ALA A 188 -8.37 10.08 20.93
CA ALA A 188 -9.13 9.95 19.69
C ALA A 188 -8.32 9.15 18.68
N ILE A 189 -8.90 8.07 18.15
CA ILE A 189 -8.26 7.21 17.16
C ILE A 189 -8.98 7.33 15.82
N ILE A 190 -8.17 7.32 14.76
CA ILE A 190 -8.57 7.07 13.38
C ILE A 190 -7.83 5.82 12.93
N LEU A 191 -8.57 4.78 12.56
CA LEU A 191 -7.97 3.59 11.96
C LEU A 191 -7.75 3.82 10.48
N VAL A 192 -6.54 3.53 10.01
CA VAL A 192 -6.16 3.60 8.61
C VAL A 192 -5.67 2.23 8.18
N GLY A 193 -6.32 1.61 7.20
CA GLY A 193 -5.98 0.26 6.79
C GLY A 193 -5.85 0.12 5.28
N HIS A 194 -4.74 -0.47 4.82
CA HIS A 194 -4.51 -0.82 3.43
C HIS A 194 -4.73 -2.30 3.18
N SER A 195 -5.47 -2.66 2.13
CA SER A 195 -5.67 -4.05 1.71
C SER A 195 -6.15 -4.95 2.88
N MET A 196 -5.41 -6.01 3.22
CA MET A 196 -5.66 -6.84 4.41
C MET A 196 -5.82 -5.99 5.69
N GLY A 197 -4.96 -5.00 5.93
CA GLY A 197 -5.08 -4.07 7.05
C GLY A 197 -6.34 -3.19 6.98
N GLY A 198 -6.84 -2.91 5.77
CA GLY A 198 -8.15 -2.28 5.54
C GLY A 198 -9.29 -3.14 6.07
N SER A 199 -9.28 -4.42 5.75
CA SER A 199 -10.23 -5.38 6.32
C SER A 199 -10.16 -5.41 7.84
N VAL A 200 -8.96 -5.56 8.41
CA VAL A 200 -8.75 -5.59 9.86
C VAL A 200 -9.30 -4.31 10.52
N ALA A 201 -9.02 -3.13 9.95
CA ALA A 201 -9.53 -1.85 10.45
C ALA A 201 -11.07 -1.83 10.51
N VAL A 202 -11.75 -2.32 9.47
CA VAL A 202 -13.22 -2.42 9.45
C VAL A 202 -13.71 -3.37 10.53
N HIS A 203 -13.08 -4.53 10.69
CA HIS A 203 -13.48 -5.51 11.70
C HIS A 203 -13.28 -4.97 13.12
N VAL A 204 -12.15 -4.31 13.41
CA VAL A 204 -11.91 -3.63 14.69
C VAL A 204 -12.98 -2.56 14.95
N ALA A 205 -13.27 -1.70 13.96
CA ALA A 205 -14.30 -0.67 14.10
C ALA A 205 -15.70 -1.26 14.34
N ALA A 206 -16.04 -2.36 13.68
CA ALA A 206 -17.31 -3.04 13.82
C ALA A 206 -17.50 -3.71 15.20
N ARG A 207 -16.42 -4.05 15.91
CA ARG A 207 -16.48 -4.55 17.29
C ARG A 207 -16.98 -3.50 18.29
N LYS A 208 -16.86 -2.20 17.97
CA LYS A 208 -17.31 -1.07 18.81
C LYS A 208 -16.74 -1.12 20.24
N VAL A 209 -15.52 -1.63 20.38
CA VAL A 209 -14.83 -1.74 21.68
C VAL A 209 -14.15 -0.44 22.11
N PHE A 210 -13.81 0.44 21.15
CA PHE A 210 -13.18 1.73 21.41
C PHE A 210 -14.22 2.85 21.32
N ARG A 211 -14.49 3.50 22.46
CA ARG A 211 -15.39 4.66 22.52
C ARG A 211 -14.85 5.87 21.74
N ASN A 212 -13.53 6.04 21.76
CA ASN A 212 -12.84 7.16 21.13
C ASN A 212 -12.36 6.86 19.69
N LEU A 213 -12.92 5.83 19.04
CA LEU A 213 -12.72 5.65 17.60
C LEU A 213 -13.64 6.61 16.84
N HIS A 214 -13.06 7.55 16.09
CA HIS A 214 -13.80 8.61 15.41
C HIS A 214 -13.70 8.54 13.87
N GLY A 215 -12.69 7.83 13.35
CA GLY A 215 -12.45 7.73 11.93
C GLY A 215 -12.06 6.33 11.47
N LEU A 216 -12.43 5.99 10.24
CA LEU A 216 -12.06 4.77 9.54
C LEU A 216 -11.71 5.11 8.09
N VAL A 217 -10.45 4.86 7.73
CA VAL A 217 -9.89 5.06 6.40
C VAL A 217 -9.55 3.71 5.82
N VAL A 218 -10.19 3.35 4.71
CA VAL A 218 -9.93 2.11 3.98
C VAL A 218 -9.24 2.45 2.66
N VAL A 219 -8.10 1.81 2.41
CA VAL A 219 -7.24 2.08 1.25
C VAL A 219 -7.22 0.87 0.34
N ASP A 220 -7.77 1.07 -0.85
CA ASP A 220 -7.79 0.15 -1.99
C ASP A 220 -8.37 -1.23 -1.67
N VAL A 221 -9.57 -1.23 -1.07
CA VAL A 221 -10.35 -2.46 -0.80
C VAL A 221 -11.82 -2.24 -1.06
N VAL A 222 -12.36 -3.05 -1.96
CA VAL A 222 -13.80 -3.26 -2.16
C VAL A 222 -14.04 -4.76 -2.15
N GLU A 223 -15.04 -5.24 -1.41
CA GLU A 223 -15.32 -6.68 -1.26
C GLU A 223 -15.43 -7.39 -2.61
N GLY A 224 -16.25 -6.85 -3.53
CA GLY A 224 -16.46 -7.46 -4.84
C GLY A 224 -15.17 -7.60 -5.68
N THR A 225 -14.33 -6.57 -5.74
CA THR A 225 -13.08 -6.60 -6.51
C THR A 225 -12.01 -7.44 -5.81
N ALA A 226 -11.93 -7.36 -4.48
CA ALA A 226 -11.01 -8.17 -3.67
C ALA A 226 -11.29 -9.66 -3.86
N MET A 227 -12.56 -10.08 -3.70
CA MET A 227 -12.98 -11.47 -3.86
C MET A 227 -12.71 -12.01 -5.27
N ALA A 228 -12.96 -11.21 -6.32
CA ALA A 228 -12.62 -11.58 -7.68
C ALA A 228 -11.10 -11.73 -7.89
N SER A 229 -10.30 -10.90 -7.22
CA SER A 229 -8.84 -10.90 -7.33
C SER A 229 -8.15 -12.04 -6.58
N LEU A 230 -8.78 -12.59 -5.52
CA LEU A 230 -8.20 -13.70 -4.75
C LEU A 230 -7.83 -14.91 -5.62
N VAL A 231 -8.63 -15.21 -6.63
CA VAL A 231 -8.40 -16.33 -7.57
C VAL A 231 -7.07 -16.15 -8.33
N HIS A 232 -6.67 -14.91 -8.58
CA HIS A 232 -5.42 -14.59 -9.28
C HIS A 232 -4.23 -14.46 -8.32
N MET A 233 -4.47 -14.25 -7.03
CA MET A 233 -3.42 -13.98 -6.04
C MET A 233 -2.44 -15.15 -5.90
N GLN A 234 -2.92 -16.39 -5.91
CA GLN A 234 -2.04 -17.57 -5.93
C GLN A 234 -1.05 -17.54 -7.09
N LYS A 235 -1.54 -17.23 -8.31
CA LYS A 235 -0.70 -17.16 -9.51
C LYS A 235 0.32 -16.02 -9.42
N ILE A 236 -0.08 -14.88 -8.84
CA ILE A 236 0.82 -13.74 -8.60
C ILE A 236 1.93 -14.15 -7.62
N LEU A 237 1.58 -14.78 -6.49
CA LEU A 237 2.56 -15.23 -5.49
C LEU A 237 3.44 -16.38 -5.99
N ALA A 238 2.95 -17.24 -6.87
CA ALA A 238 3.76 -18.31 -7.46
C ALA A 238 4.83 -17.78 -8.42
N ASN A 239 4.50 -16.72 -9.18
CA ASN A 239 5.37 -16.16 -10.22
C ASN A 239 6.33 -15.08 -9.72
N ARG A 240 6.23 -14.63 -8.46
CA ARG A 240 7.16 -13.64 -7.91
C ARG A 240 8.55 -14.25 -7.67
N ALA A 241 9.58 -13.41 -7.62
CA ALA A 241 10.90 -13.85 -7.19
C ALA A 241 10.83 -14.33 -5.73
N HIS A 242 11.31 -15.54 -5.44
CA HIS A 242 11.25 -16.15 -4.10
C HIS A 242 12.52 -15.93 -3.28
N HIS A 243 13.63 -15.59 -3.94
CA HIS A 243 14.95 -15.48 -3.35
C HIS A 243 15.65 -14.24 -3.89
N PHE A 244 16.29 -13.48 -3.00
CA PHE A 244 17.09 -12.31 -3.36
C PHE A 244 18.49 -12.45 -2.77
N PRO A 245 19.56 -12.17 -3.53
CA PRO A 245 20.93 -12.26 -3.01
C PRO A 245 21.24 -11.18 -1.97
N ASN A 246 20.56 -10.03 -2.04
CA ASN A 246 20.67 -8.92 -1.09
C ASN A 246 19.40 -8.05 -1.13
N ILE A 247 19.29 -7.13 -0.18
CA ILE A 247 18.12 -6.26 -0.02
C ILE A 247 17.97 -5.30 -1.21
N GLU A 248 19.07 -4.75 -1.74
CA GLU A 248 19.07 -3.83 -2.87
C GLU A 248 18.43 -4.46 -4.11
N LYS A 249 18.66 -5.76 -4.34
CA LYS A 249 18.03 -6.51 -5.44
C LYS A 249 16.54 -6.73 -5.21
N ALA A 250 16.10 -6.90 -3.97
CA ALA A 250 14.68 -6.96 -3.66
C ALA A 250 13.99 -5.61 -3.88
N ILE A 251 14.62 -4.50 -3.46
CA ILE A 251 14.12 -3.14 -3.71
C ILE A 251 14.07 -2.88 -5.22
N GLU A 252 15.13 -3.20 -5.96
CA GLU A 252 15.18 -3.06 -7.41
C GLU A 252 14.05 -3.86 -8.09
N TRP A 253 13.83 -5.10 -7.67
CA TRP A 253 12.76 -5.97 -8.18
C TRP A 253 11.37 -5.37 -7.92
N SER A 254 11.09 -4.91 -6.70
CA SER A 254 9.79 -4.32 -6.33
C SER A 254 9.46 -3.08 -7.16
N VAL A 255 10.46 -2.24 -7.44
CA VAL A 255 10.29 -1.02 -8.25
C VAL A 255 10.17 -1.35 -9.74
N LYS A 256 11.08 -2.16 -10.29
CA LYS A 256 11.07 -2.51 -11.73
C LYS A 256 9.88 -3.40 -12.12
N GLY A 257 9.44 -4.26 -11.21
CA GLY A 257 8.24 -5.10 -11.37
C GLY A 257 6.93 -4.30 -11.28
N GLY A 258 6.98 -3.03 -10.88
CA GLY A 258 5.82 -2.15 -10.79
C GLY A 258 4.93 -2.38 -9.57
N SER A 259 5.38 -3.20 -8.61
CA SER A 259 4.66 -3.41 -7.33
C SER A 259 4.69 -2.16 -6.45
N LEU A 260 5.76 -1.38 -6.54
CA LEU A 260 5.91 -0.06 -5.92
C LEU A 260 6.42 0.90 -6.98
N ARG A 261 5.82 2.10 -7.06
CA ARG A 261 6.22 3.12 -8.04
C ARG A 261 7.19 4.12 -7.44
N ASN A 262 7.12 4.31 -6.13
CA ASN A 262 8.00 5.20 -5.40
C ASN A 262 9.25 4.48 -4.87
N ILE A 263 10.41 4.81 -5.42
CA ILE A 263 11.69 4.23 -5.02
C ILE A 263 12.08 4.58 -3.59
N GLU A 264 11.76 5.79 -3.11
CA GLU A 264 12.09 6.20 -1.76
C GLU A 264 11.31 5.35 -0.75
N SER A 265 10.02 5.15 -0.99
CA SER A 265 9.18 4.27 -0.16
C SER A 265 9.74 2.85 -0.15
N ALA A 266 10.04 2.30 -1.33
CA ALA A 266 10.55 0.94 -1.47
C ALA A 266 11.86 0.71 -0.69
N ARG A 267 12.75 1.71 -0.63
CA ARG A 267 14.02 1.62 0.11
C ARG A 267 13.83 1.50 1.63
N ILE A 268 12.67 1.88 2.15
CA ILE A 268 12.32 1.84 3.59
C ILE A 268 11.41 0.64 3.87
N SER A 269 10.41 0.42 3.01
CA SER A 269 9.32 -0.53 3.26
C SER A 269 9.63 -1.98 2.85
N VAL A 270 10.49 -2.20 1.85
CA VAL A 270 10.85 -3.56 1.39
C VAL A 270 11.74 -4.33 2.38
N PRO A 271 12.81 -3.76 2.97
CA PRO A 271 13.68 -4.49 3.90
C PRO A 271 12.97 -5.30 5.00
N PRO A 272 12.00 -4.75 5.77
CA PRO A 272 11.31 -5.50 6.83
C PRO A 272 10.37 -6.61 6.32
N THR A 273 10.10 -6.68 5.01
CA THR A 273 9.29 -7.75 4.41
C THR A 273 10.11 -9.01 4.13
N LEU A 274 11.42 -8.97 4.38
CA LEU A 274 12.37 -10.03 4.06
C LEU A 274 13.03 -10.57 5.34
N LYS A 275 13.51 -11.80 5.26
CA LYS A 275 14.37 -12.43 6.26
C LYS A 275 15.52 -13.15 5.57
N TYR A 276 16.68 -13.16 6.20
CA TYR A 276 17.83 -13.91 5.71
C TYR A 276 17.66 -15.40 6.03
N ASP A 277 17.84 -16.25 5.03
CA ASP A 277 17.88 -17.70 5.15
C ASP A 277 19.34 -18.14 5.08
N GLU A 278 19.94 -18.46 6.23
CA GLU A 278 21.33 -18.89 6.34
C GLU A 278 21.62 -20.16 5.54
N SER A 279 20.64 -21.06 5.41
CA SER A 279 20.82 -22.34 4.71
C SER A 279 20.95 -22.18 3.20
N ARG A 280 20.38 -21.09 2.66
CA ARG A 280 20.35 -20.79 1.22
C ARG A 280 21.19 -19.56 0.86
N GLU A 281 21.84 -18.94 1.84
CA GLU A 281 22.62 -17.71 1.71
C GLU A 281 21.88 -16.62 0.92
N CYS A 282 20.58 -16.43 1.19
CA CYS A 282 19.75 -15.47 0.48
C CYS A 282 18.60 -14.93 1.33
N TYR A 283 17.98 -13.84 0.88
CA TYR A 283 16.77 -13.28 1.48
C TYR A 283 15.52 -13.91 0.88
N THR A 284 14.56 -14.22 1.74
CA THR A 284 13.22 -14.72 1.38
C THR A 284 12.17 -13.83 2.03
N TYR A 285 10.92 -13.90 1.55
CA TYR A 285 9.83 -13.17 2.20
C TYR A 285 9.64 -13.63 3.65
N ARG A 286 9.54 -12.67 4.56
CA ARG A 286 9.29 -12.90 5.98
C ARG A 286 7.97 -13.63 6.17
N THR A 287 6.92 -13.14 5.52
CA THR A 287 5.57 -13.70 5.57
C THR A 287 5.31 -14.58 4.34
N PRO A 288 5.18 -15.91 4.50
CA PRO A 288 4.81 -16.81 3.42
C PRO A 288 3.31 -16.72 3.13
N LEU A 289 2.89 -15.64 2.47
CA LEU A 289 1.47 -15.33 2.21
C LEU A 289 0.72 -16.49 1.57
N GLU A 290 1.36 -17.28 0.70
CA GLU A 290 0.78 -18.46 0.08
C GLU A 290 0.23 -19.49 1.09
N LYS A 291 0.82 -19.58 2.29
CA LYS A 291 0.34 -20.48 3.36
C LYS A 291 -0.91 -19.97 4.08
N THR A 292 -1.29 -18.71 3.83
CA THR A 292 -2.38 -18.01 4.52
C THR A 292 -3.66 -17.97 3.71
N GLU A 293 -3.66 -18.62 2.53
CA GLU A 293 -4.77 -18.64 1.57
C GLU A 293 -6.12 -19.02 2.19
N LYS A 294 -6.11 -19.98 3.11
CA LYS A 294 -7.31 -20.43 3.83
C LYS A 294 -8.06 -19.30 4.54
N TYR A 295 -7.39 -18.18 4.85
CA TYR A 295 -7.99 -17.02 5.52
C TYR A 295 -8.44 -15.90 4.58
N TRP A 296 -7.93 -15.86 3.33
CA TRP A 296 -8.15 -14.71 2.44
C TRP A 296 -9.61 -14.41 2.18
N LYS A 297 -10.42 -15.46 1.98
CA LYS A 297 -11.87 -15.30 1.83
C LYS A 297 -12.49 -14.63 3.06
N GLY A 298 -12.11 -15.07 4.26
CA GLY A 298 -12.62 -14.55 5.53
C GLY A 298 -12.23 -13.10 5.79
N TRP A 299 -11.18 -12.58 5.16
CA TRP A 299 -10.81 -11.17 5.25
C TRP A 299 -11.84 -10.26 4.55
N TYR A 300 -12.44 -10.71 3.44
CA TYR A 300 -13.24 -9.79 2.61
C TYR A 300 -14.74 -10.12 2.58
N GLU A 301 -15.14 -11.33 2.98
CA GLU A 301 -16.55 -11.75 2.99
C GLU A 301 -17.40 -10.86 3.92
N GLY A 302 -18.40 -10.18 3.35
CA GLY A 302 -19.29 -9.25 4.05
C GLY A 302 -18.62 -7.94 4.50
N LEU A 303 -17.43 -7.62 3.97
CA LEU A 303 -16.66 -6.46 4.37
C LEU A 303 -17.38 -5.15 4.04
N SER A 304 -18.05 -5.06 2.89
CA SER A 304 -18.70 -3.81 2.44
C SER A 304 -19.88 -3.43 3.34
N ASP A 305 -20.74 -4.39 3.68
CA ASP A 305 -21.84 -4.17 4.63
C ASP A 305 -21.32 -3.82 6.03
N LYS A 306 -20.23 -4.48 6.45
CA LYS A 306 -19.59 -4.22 7.75
C LYS A 306 -19.02 -2.81 7.81
N PHE A 307 -18.31 -2.36 6.78
CA PHE A 307 -17.80 -0.99 6.65
C PHE A 307 -18.94 0.04 6.76
N LEU A 308 -20.05 -0.18 6.04
CA LEU A 308 -21.22 0.72 6.09
C LEU A 308 -21.90 0.75 7.47
N SER A 309 -21.77 -0.33 8.26
CA SER A 309 -22.34 -0.44 9.61
C SER A 309 -21.52 0.27 10.70
N CYS A 310 -20.26 0.61 10.43
CA CYS A 310 -19.38 1.26 11.39
C CYS A 310 -19.87 2.69 11.71
N PRO A 311 -20.16 3.01 12.99
CA PRO A 311 -20.76 4.28 13.41
C PRO A 311 -19.72 5.40 13.59
N VAL A 312 -18.80 5.52 12.64
CA VAL A 312 -17.70 6.50 12.65
C VAL A 312 -17.61 7.20 11.31
N GLN A 313 -16.84 8.29 11.24
CA GLN A 313 -16.58 8.96 9.97
C GLN A 313 -15.73 8.06 9.09
N LYS A 314 -16.09 7.95 7.82
CA LYS A 314 -15.53 6.97 6.90
C LYS A 314 -15.03 7.63 5.63
N ILE A 315 -13.86 7.20 5.18
CA ILE A 315 -13.33 7.53 3.86
C ILE A 315 -12.77 6.27 3.19
N LEU A 316 -13.08 6.11 1.92
CA LEU A 316 -12.56 5.06 1.04
C LEU A 316 -11.67 5.72 -0.02
N LEU A 317 -10.39 5.32 -0.04
CA LEU A 317 -9.41 5.76 -1.03
C LEU A 317 -9.20 4.63 -2.05
N LEU A 318 -9.33 4.90 -3.34
CA LEU A 318 -9.18 3.92 -4.42
C LEU A 318 -8.07 4.34 -5.38
N ALA A 319 -7.18 3.42 -5.76
CA ALA A 319 -6.01 3.68 -6.62
C ALA A 319 -6.37 3.84 -8.12
N GLY A 320 -7.64 3.64 -8.48
CA GLY A 320 -8.05 3.68 -9.89
C GLY A 320 -9.48 3.24 -10.13
N THR A 321 -9.66 2.47 -11.21
CA THR A 321 -10.97 2.12 -11.80
C THR A 321 -11.74 1.05 -11.03
N ASP A 322 -11.38 0.79 -9.77
CA ASP A 322 -12.06 -0.19 -8.94
C ASP A 322 -13.55 0.17 -8.88
N ARG A 323 -14.35 -0.81 -9.31
CA ARG A 323 -15.80 -0.64 -9.30
C ARG A 323 -16.26 -0.90 -7.89
N LEU A 324 -16.94 0.09 -7.31
CA LEU A 324 -17.73 -0.16 -6.11
C LEU A 324 -18.67 -1.34 -6.36
N ASP A 325 -18.75 -2.24 -5.39
CA ASP A 325 -19.80 -3.24 -5.39
C ASP A 325 -21.18 -2.59 -5.16
N ARG A 326 -22.23 -3.40 -5.24
CA ARG A 326 -23.60 -2.92 -5.07
C ARG A 326 -23.81 -2.23 -3.71
N ALA A 327 -23.27 -2.79 -2.64
CA ALA A 327 -23.47 -2.27 -1.29
C ALA A 327 -22.79 -0.89 -1.12
N LEU A 328 -21.52 -0.77 -1.51
CA LEU A 328 -20.79 0.49 -1.46
C LEU A 328 -21.35 1.53 -2.43
N THR A 329 -21.84 1.11 -3.61
CA THR A 329 -22.51 2.03 -4.54
C THR A 329 -23.75 2.65 -3.88
N ILE A 330 -24.61 1.83 -3.28
CA ILE A 330 -25.80 2.31 -2.55
C ILE A 330 -25.39 3.21 -1.38
N GLY A 331 -24.41 2.77 -0.59
CA GLY A 331 -23.91 3.53 0.56
C GLY A 331 -23.32 4.88 0.18
N GLN A 332 -22.61 4.94 -0.95
CA GLN A 332 -22.02 6.18 -1.48
C GLN A 332 -23.11 7.13 -1.98
N MET A 333 -24.11 6.62 -2.71
CA MET A 333 -25.25 7.43 -3.16
C MET A 333 -26.09 7.95 -1.98
N GLN A 334 -26.08 7.26 -0.84
CA GLN A 334 -26.69 7.70 0.43
C GLN A 334 -25.81 8.66 1.24
N GLY A 335 -24.59 8.96 0.79
CA GLY A 335 -23.65 9.84 1.51
C GLY A 335 -23.10 9.25 2.80
N LYS A 336 -23.05 7.91 2.94
CA LYS A 336 -22.61 7.23 4.19
C LYS A 336 -21.10 7.31 4.44
N PHE A 337 -20.30 7.62 3.43
CA PHE A 337 -18.86 7.75 3.52
C PHE A 337 -18.34 8.72 2.45
N GLN A 338 -17.11 9.19 2.62
CA GLN A 338 -16.39 9.94 1.58
C GLN A 338 -15.66 8.94 0.67
N MET A 339 -15.69 9.16 -0.63
CA MET A 339 -14.90 8.39 -1.58
C MET A 339 -13.94 9.32 -2.31
N VAL A 340 -12.69 8.90 -2.45
CA VAL A 340 -11.68 9.59 -3.25
C VAL A 340 -11.00 8.58 -4.16
N VAL A 341 -10.90 8.92 -5.45
CA VAL A 341 -10.14 8.14 -6.42
C VAL A 341 -8.81 8.85 -6.64
N VAL A 342 -7.73 8.25 -6.17
CA VAL A 342 -6.36 8.72 -6.35
C VAL A 342 -5.83 8.07 -7.62
N ARG A 343 -5.53 8.89 -8.63
CA ARG A 343 -5.13 8.39 -9.95
C ARG A 343 -3.63 8.19 -10.02
N HIS A 344 -3.20 7.39 -11.00
CA HIS A 344 -1.78 7.16 -11.31
C HIS A 344 -0.98 6.46 -10.21
N THR A 345 -1.64 5.76 -9.29
CA THR A 345 -1.01 4.91 -8.28
C THR A 345 -1.17 3.42 -8.66
N GLY A 346 -0.38 2.57 -8.03
CA GLY A 346 -0.67 1.15 -7.87
C GLY A 346 -1.49 0.90 -6.61
N HIS A 347 -1.47 -0.35 -6.16
CA HIS A 347 -2.27 -0.86 -5.03
C HIS A 347 -1.96 -0.15 -3.69
N ALA A 348 -0.72 0.30 -3.49
CA ALA A 348 -0.27 0.94 -2.24
C ALA A 348 -0.22 2.46 -2.40
N ILE A 349 -1.40 3.12 -2.32
CA ILE A 349 -1.54 4.58 -2.46
C ILE A 349 -0.62 5.34 -1.49
N GLN A 350 -0.54 4.87 -0.25
CA GLN A 350 0.28 5.46 0.81
C GLN A 350 1.78 5.43 0.51
N GLU A 351 2.24 4.51 -0.34
CA GLU A 351 3.64 4.39 -0.75
C GLU A 351 3.92 5.16 -2.04
N ASP A 352 3.01 5.07 -3.01
CA ASP A 352 3.20 5.64 -4.34
C ASP A 352 3.06 7.16 -4.36
N VAL A 353 2.10 7.71 -3.60
CA VAL A 353 1.81 9.16 -3.52
C VAL A 353 1.61 9.61 -2.06
N PRO A 354 2.63 9.47 -1.20
CA PRO A 354 2.51 9.68 0.24
C PRO A 354 2.02 11.08 0.63
N GLU A 355 2.39 12.11 -0.14
CA GLU A 355 1.97 13.50 0.07
C GLU A 355 0.46 13.70 -0.13
N GLU A 356 -0.07 13.17 -1.24
CA GLU A 356 -1.50 13.25 -1.55
C GLU A 356 -2.32 12.42 -0.54
N PHE A 357 -1.82 11.22 -0.22
CA PHE A 357 -2.38 10.38 0.83
C PHE A 357 -2.46 11.12 2.17
N ALA A 358 -1.34 11.67 2.66
CA ALA A 358 -1.29 12.42 3.92
C ALA A 358 -2.24 13.62 3.90
N SER A 359 -2.32 14.35 2.78
CA SER A 359 -3.24 15.47 2.60
C SER A 359 -4.70 15.04 2.75
N HIS A 360 -5.10 13.88 2.20
CA HIS A 360 -6.43 13.32 2.39
C HIS A 360 -6.71 12.96 3.86
N ILE A 361 -5.75 12.36 4.56
CA ILE A 361 -5.90 12.04 6.00
C ILE A 361 -6.08 13.33 6.81
N LEU A 362 -5.21 14.31 6.65
CA LEU A 362 -5.27 15.57 7.39
C LEU A 362 -6.53 16.38 7.07
N THR A 363 -6.96 16.39 5.81
CA THR A 363 -8.22 17.02 5.39
C THR A 363 -9.42 16.30 6.01
N PHE A 364 -9.42 14.97 6.04
CA PHE A 364 -10.46 14.17 6.69
C PHE A 364 -10.55 14.49 8.18
N ILE A 365 -9.41 14.57 8.88
CA ILE A 365 -9.32 14.94 10.30
C ILE A 365 -9.91 16.33 10.53
N SER A 366 -9.42 17.33 9.78
CA SER A 366 -9.83 18.72 9.92
C SER A 366 -11.32 18.92 9.61
N ARG A 367 -11.81 18.33 8.50
CA ARG A 367 -13.22 18.42 8.09
C ARG A 367 -14.16 17.85 9.15
N ASN A 368 -13.76 16.77 9.81
CA ASN A 368 -14.54 16.12 10.85
C ASN A 368 -14.22 16.63 12.26
N LYS A 369 -13.33 17.63 12.38
CA LYS A 369 -12.90 18.24 13.64
C LYS A 369 -12.46 17.22 14.69
N ILE A 370 -11.72 16.21 14.27
CA ILE A 370 -11.23 15.17 15.19
C ILE A 370 -9.97 15.72 15.87
N GLY A 371 -10.08 16.13 17.13
CA GLY A 371 -8.98 16.56 17.99
C GLY A 371 -8.38 15.41 18.80
N PRO A 372 -7.43 15.68 19.72
CA PRO A 372 -6.72 14.65 20.47
C PRO A 372 -7.60 13.81 21.40
N ASN A 373 -8.71 14.38 21.89
CA ASN A 373 -9.60 13.73 22.87
C ASN A 373 -11.01 13.44 22.32
N GLY A 374 -11.25 13.71 21.03
CA GLY A 374 -12.51 13.43 20.36
C GLY A 374 -12.90 14.52 19.37
N VAL A 375 -14.17 14.59 18.99
CA VAL A 375 -14.66 15.64 18.09
C VAL A 375 -14.73 16.99 18.81
N GLU A 376 -14.07 18.00 18.25
CA GLU A 376 -14.09 19.36 18.75
C GLU A 376 -15.27 20.13 18.17
N ILE A 377 -16.20 20.52 19.04
CA ILE A 377 -17.35 21.35 18.68
C ILE A 377 -17.08 22.78 19.19
N PRO A 378 -16.90 23.78 18.31
CA PRO A 378 -16.71 25.17 18.71
C PRO A 378 -17.85 25.64 19.61
N GLY A 379 -17.51 26.19 20.79
CA GLY A 379 -18.49 26.69 21.78
C GLY A 379 -18.87 25.70 22.89
N LEU A 380 -18.40 24.45 22.85
CA LEU A 380 -18.65 23.42 23.88
C LEU A 380 -17.43 23.15 24.79
N ALA A 381 -16.41 24.01 24.77
CA ALA A 381 -15.30 23.96 25.71
C ALA A 381 -15.80 24.23 27.14
N LYS A 382 -16.29 23.19 27.82
CA LYS A 382 -16.44 23.20 29.27
C LYS A 382 -15.02 23.12 29.84
N THR A 383 -14.56 24.25 30.36
CA THR A 383 -13.65 24.30 31.49
C THR A 383 -14.11 23.30 32.55
N TRP A 384 -13.49 22.14 32.60
CA TRP A 384 -13.50 21.30 33.80
C TRP A 384 -12.14 21.48 34.45
N GLN A 385 -12.02 22.56 35.20
CA GLN A 385 -11.03 22.66 36.28
C GLN A 385 -11.64 21.96 37.49
N HIS A 386 -10.99 20.89 37.95
CA HIS A 386 -11.07 20.46 39.34
C HIS A 386 -9.66 20.17 39.85
#